data_AF-A0A6C1EH10-F1
#
_entry.id   AF-A0A6C1EH10-F1
#
_cell.length_a   1.000
_cell.length_b   1.000
_cell.length_c   1.000
_cell.angle_alpha   90.00
_cell.angle_beta   90.00
_cell.angle_gamma   90.00
#
_symmetry.space_group_name_H-M   'P 1'
#
loop_
_entity.id
_entity.type
_entity.pdbx_description
1 polymer ?
#
loop_
_entity_poly.entity_id
_entity_poly.type
_entity_poly.pdbx_seq_one_letter_code
_entity_poly.pdbx_strand_id
1 'polypeptide(L)' 'MGAAYHVMGKAIPPHQLAIGTLGLLSLLVVPNPFKSAKPKTVDIKTGNKEEEQFIENYLKQHLEKQDA' A
#
# COMPACT_ATOMS: atom_id res chain seq x y z
N MET A 1 -15.68 -25.05 -31.03
CA MET A 1 -14.92 -23.87 -31.48
C MET A 1 -14.50 -23.08 -30.25
N GLY A 2 -13.28 -23.33 -29.73
CA GLY A 2 -12.79 -22.67 -28.52
C GLY A 2 -12.47 -21.20 -28.81
N ALA A 3 -13.02 -20.30 -27.99
CA ALA A 3 -12.97 -18.85 -28.19
C ALA A 3 -11.52 -18.30 -28.06
N ALA A 4 -10.76 -18.35 -29.14
CA ALA A 4 -9.51 -17.60 -29.27
C ALA A 4 -9.85 -16.16 -29.64
N TYR A 5 -9.62 -15.23 -28.71
CA TYR A 5 -9.92 -13.82 -28.91
C TYR A 5 -8.81 -13.17 -29.73
N HIS A 6 -9.16 -12.53 -30.84
CA HIS A 6 -8.20 -11.79 -31.63
C HIS A 6 -8.00 -10.40 -31.05
N VAL A 7 -6.87 -10.21 -30.37
CA VAL A 7 -6.43 -8.91 -29.90
C VAL A 7 -5.32 -8.46 -30.85
N MET A 8 -5.56 -7.38 -31.58
CA MET A 8 -4.59 -6.80 -32.52
C MET A 8 -4.04 -7.80 -33.56
N GLY A 9 -4.95 -8.58 -34.17
CA GLY A 9 -4.61 -9.57 -35.19
C GLY A 9 -3.89 -10.83 -34.65
N LYS A 10 -3.64 -10.93 -33.34
CA LYS A 10 -3.10 -12.14 -32.71
C LYS A 10 -4.17 -12.87 -31.92
N ALA A 11 -4.23 -14.18 -32.12
CA ALA A 11 -5.09 -15.07 -31.37
C ALA A 11 -4.51 -15.26 -29.95
N ILE A 12 -5.18 -14.69 -28.95
CA ILE A 12 -4.83 -14.87 -27.54
C ILE A 12 -5.79 -15.90 -26.94
N PRO A 13 -5.28 -16.95 -26.26
CA PRO A 13 -6.14 -17.90 -25.59
C PRO A 13 -6.86 -17.24 -24.41
N PRO A 14 -8.11 -17.63 -24.15
CA PRO A 14 -9.02 -16.87 -23.27
C PRO A 14 -8.54 -16.80 -21.81
N HIS A 15 -7.84 -17.83 -21.33
CA HIS A 15 -7.30 -17.86 -19.98
C HIS A 15 -6.22 -16.80 -19.74
N GLN A 16 -5.38 -16.49 -20.74
CA GLN A 16 -4.37 -15.44 -20.62
C GLN A 16 -5.01 -14.06 -20.60
N LEU A 17 -6.06 -13.87 -21.39
CA LEU A 17 -6.81 -12.61 -21.43
C LEU A 17 -7.52 -12.33 -20.09
N ALA A 18 -8.13 -13.36 -19.49
CA ALA A 18 -8.77 -13.26 -18.18
C ALA A 18 -7.77 -12.96 -17.06
N ILE A 19 -6.62 -13.64 -17.04
CA ILE A 19 -5.56 -13.36 -16.05
C ILE A 19 -5.02 -11.94 -16.21
N GLY A 20 -4.81 -11.48 -17.45
CA GLY A 20 -4.35 -10.11 -17.72
C GLY A 20 -5.35 -9.05 -17.25
N THR A 21 -6.64 -9.25 -17.49
CA THR A 21 -7.69 -8.31 -17.05
C THR A 21 -7.83 -8.27 -15.53
N LEU A 22 -7.83 -9.43 -14.86
CA LEU A 22 -7.86 -9.49 -13.40
C LEU A 22 -6.59 -8.90 -12.77
N GLY A 23 -5.42 -9.10 -13.39
CA GLY A 23 -4.17 -8.49 -12.95
C GLY A 23 -4.13 -6.97 -13.11
N LEU A 24 -4.74 -6.43 -14.16
CA LEU A 24 -4.85 -4.98 -14.33
C LEU A 24 -5.80 -4.36 -13.28
N LEU A 25 -6.94 -5.01 -13.05
CA LEU A 25 -7.89 -4.60 -12.02
C LEU A 25 -7.28 -4.65 -10.62
N SER A 26 -6.49 -5.69 -10.31
CA SER A 26 -5.82 -5.80 -9.02
C SER A 26 -4.79 -4.69 -8.81
N LEU A 27 -4.01 -4.33 -9.83
CA LEU A 27 -3.06 -3.21 -9.76
C LEU A 27 -3.74 -1.84 -9.57
N LEU A 28 -4.97 -1.67 -10.06
CA LEU A 28 -5.74 -0.44 -9.90
C LEU A 28 -6.36 -0.32 -8.50
N VAL A 29 -6.95 -1.41 -8.00
CA VAL A 29 -7.75 -1.41 -6.76
C VAL A 29 -6.89 -1.62 -5.51
N VAL A 30 -5.81 -2.40 -5.61
CA VAL A 30 -4.94 -2.67 -4.46
C VAL A 30 -4.10 -1.42 -4.18
N PRO A 31 -4.11 -0.90 -2.93
CA PRO A 31 -3.25 0.21 -2.57
C PRO A 31 -1.79 -0.15 -2.85
N ASN A 32 -1.10 0.72 -3.59
CA ASN A 32 0.24 0.47 -4.10
C ASN A 32 1.17 -0.08 -3.01
N PRO A 33 1.57 -1.37 -3.09
CA PRO A 33 2.38 -2.01 -2.06
C PRO A 33 3.81 -1.46 -2.00
N PHE A 34 4.25 -0.73 -3.02
CA PHE A 34 5.56 -0.09 -3.09
C PHE A 34 5.54 1.37 -2.66
N LYS A 35 4.37 1.93 -2.36
CA LYS A 35 4.27 3.29 -1.82
C LYS A 35 4.47 3.19 -0.31
N SER A 36 5.63 3.61 0.19
CA SER A 36 5.90 3.69 1.63
C SER A 36 4.76 4.44 2.32
N ALA A 37 3.95 3.71 3.08
CA ALA A 37 2.96 4.32 3.96
C ALA A 37 3.77 5.13 4.98
N LYS A 38 3.76 6.46 4.84
CA LYS A 38 4.36 7.32 5.86
C LYS A 38 3.69 6.96 7.18
N PRO A 39 4.46 6.70 8.25
CA PRO A 39 3.87 6.43 9.55
C PRO A 39 2.92 7.57 9.88
N LYS A 40 1.72 7.22 10.32
CA LYS A 40 0.69 8.20 10.68
C LYS A 40 1.20 8.96 11.91
N THR A 41 1.89 10.08 11.68
CA THR A 41 2.35 10.97 12.74
C THR A 41 1.11 11.56 13.39
N VAL A 42 0.81 11.10 14.60
CA VAL A 42 -0.26 11.66 15.42
C VAL A 42 0.19 13.07 15.81
N ASP A 43 -0.56 14.09 15.42
CA ASP A 43 -0.29 15.49 15.79
C ASP A 43 -0.66 15.65 17.28
N ILE A 44 0.34 15.55 18.17
CA ILE A 44 0.15 15.62 19.63
C ILE A 44 0.09 17.10 20.01
N LYS A 45 -1.05 17.73 19.80
CA LYS A 45 -1.34 19.07 20.31
C LYS A 45 -2.13 18.95 21.60
N THR A 46 -1.44 18.93 22.72
CA THR A 46 -2.06 18.96 24.05
C THR A 46 -1.84 20.34 24.68
N GLY A 47 -2.85 20.88 25.38
CA GLY A 47 -2.78 22.23 25.95
C GLY A 47 -1.79 22.44 27.11
N ASN A 48 -0.99 21.42 27.46
CA ASN A 48 -0.04 21.43 28.56
C ASN A 48 1.36 21.06 28.06
N LYS A 49 2.33 21.97 28.26
CA LYS A 49 3.70 21.87 27.70
C LYS A 49 4.52 20.72 28.27
N GLU A 50 4.20 20.29 29.49
CA GLU A 50 4.94 19.24 30.21
C GLU A 50 4.62 17.84 29.64
N GLU A 51 3.36 17.62 29.25
CA GLU A 51 2.92 16.34 28.67
C GLU A 51 3.45 16.16 27.25
N GLU A 52 3.57 17.23 26.47
CA GLU A 52 4.12 17.19 25.11
C GLU A 52 5.60 16.75 25.12
N GLN A 53 6.40 17.27 26.06
CA GLN A 53 7.79 16.87 26.25
C GLN A 53 7.93 15.42 26.74
N PHE A 54 7.04 14.98 27.64
CA PHE A 54 7.02 13.60 28.11
C PHE A 54 6.71 12.63 26.96
N ILE A 55 5.70 12.93 26.14
CA ILE A 55 5.29 12.08 25.02
C ILE A 55 6.38 12.04 23.94
N GLU A 56 7.03 13.16 23.61
CA GLU A 56 8.19 13.16 22.71
C GLU A 56 9.32 12.28 23.21
N ASN A 57 9.66 12.39 24.49
CA ASN A 57 10.73 11.60 25.10
C ASN A 57 10.38 10.11 25.17
N TYR A 58 9.12 9.79 25.45
CA TYR A 58 8.61 8.43 25.43
C TYR A 58 8.64 7.83 24.02
N LEU A 59 8.15 8.55 23.01
CA LEU A 59 8.16 8.09 21.62
C LEU A 59 9.58 7.87 21.09
N LYS A 60 10.52 8.77 21.41
CA LYS A 60 11.95 8.60 21.03
C LYS A 60 12.53 7.29 21.58
N GLN A 61 12.30 6.98 22.86
CA GLN A 61 12.85 5.78 23.49
C GLN A 61 12.23 4.46 23.01
N HIS A 62 10.97 4.51 22.56
CA HIS A 62 10.21 3.31 22.21
C HIS A 62 10.18 3.00 20.71
N LEU A 63 10.40 3.99 19.84
CA LEU A 63 10.60 3.75 18.40
C LEU A 63 11.97 3.11 18.13
N GLU A 64 13.03 3.55 18.83
CA GLU A 64 14.39 3.01 18.68
C GLU A 64 14.51 1.52 19.09
N LYS A 65 13.56 1.04 19.91
CA LYS A 65 13.54 -0.34 20.42
C LYS A 65 12.71 -1.31 19.57
N GLN A 66 11.92 -0.80 18.62
CA GLN A 66 11.14 -1.64 17.69
C GLN A 66 11.88 -1.96 16.38
N ASP A 67 13.01 -1.30 16.12
CA ASP A 67 13.82 -1.47 14.90
C ASP A 67 15.11 -2.29 15.11
N ALA A 68 15.22 -3.06 16.21
CA ALA A 68 16.35 -3.95 16.52
C ALA A 68 15.96 -5.44 16.53
#